data_AF-A0AA42JGA1-F1
#
_entry.id   AF-A0AA42JGA1-F1
#
_cell.length_a   1.000
_cell.length_b   1.000
_cell.length_c   1.000
_cell.angle_alpha   90.00
_cell.angle_beta   90.00
_cell.angle_gamma   90.00
#
_symmetry.space_group_name_H-M   'P 1'
#
loop_
_entity.id
_entity.type
_entity.pdbx_description
1 polymer ?
#
loop_
_entity_poly.entity_id
_entity_poly.type
_entity_poly.pdbx_seq_one_letter_code
_entity_poly.pdbx_strand_id
1 'polypeptide(L)'
;GKMIEYWYKEIEKHFSYVYCLDYVIMPNHIHFILNIENSENDKSPSLFSIIQWFKTMTTNHYIRNVKENNWAYFNKRLWQRSYYEHIIRNEKSYIEICEYIQNNPLNWQLDKLFSTK
;
A
#
# COMPACT_ATOMS: atom_id res chain seq x y z
N GLY A 1 -4.70 -6.72 -8.99
CA GLY A 1 -3.37 -6.64 -8.34
C GLY A 1 -2.37 -5.82 -9.12
N LYS A 2 -2.01 -6.21 -10.36
CA LYS A 2 -0.87 -5.67 -11.13
C LYS A 2 -0.66 -4.15 -11.10
N MET A 3 -1.71 -3.34 -11.24
CA MET A 3 -1.60 -1.87 -11.15
C MET A 3 -1.08 -1.40 -9.78
N ILE A 4 -1.60 -1.99 -8.71
CA ILE A 4 -1.21 -1.65 -7.34
C ILE A 4 0.23 -2.07 -7.09
N GLU A 5 0.59 -3.28 -7.50
CA GLU A 5 1.96 -3.81 -7.40
C GLU A 5 2.96 -2.91 -8.14
N TYR A 6 2.62 -2.46 -9.35
CA TYR A 6 3.43 -1.51 -10.11
C TYR A 6 3.71 -0.24 -9.29
N TRP A 7 2.66 0.42 -8.80
CA TRP A 7 2.85 1.67 -8.04
C TRP A 7 3.53 1.48 -6.69
N TYR A 8 3.42 0.30 -6.08
CA TYR A 8 4.15 -0.02 -4.87
C TYR A 8 5.66 -0.03 -5.15
N LYS A 9 6.09 -0.70 -6.22
CA LYS A 9 7.48 -0.71 -6.67
C LYS A 9 8.00 0.67 -7.09
N GLU A 10 7.11 1.56 -7.55
CA GLU A 10 7.49 2.95 -7.87
C GLU A 10 7.73 3.83 -6.64
N ILE A 11 7.30 3.42 -5.42
CA ILE A 11 7.55 4.18 -4.18
C ILE A 11 9.06 4.38 -3.98
N GLU A 12 9.86 3.31 -4.05
CA GLU A 12 11.31 3.37 -3.82
C GLU A 12 12.02 4.27 -4.84
N LYS A 13 11.50 4.33 -6.07
CA LYS A 13 12.07 5.15 -7.14
C LYS A 13 11.76 6.63 -6.96
N HIS A 14 10.61 6.94 -6.36
CA HIS A 14 10.17 8.31 -6.17
C HIS A 14 10.71 8.92 -4.87
N PHE A 15 10.86 8.11 -3.82
CA PHE A 15 11.27 8.55 -2.50
C PHE A 15 12.62 7.93 -2.13
N SER A 16 13.67 8.77 -2.13
CA SER A 16 14.97 8.40 -1.56
C SER A 16 14.82 7.95 -0.11
N TYR A 17 15.63 6.98 0.30
CA TYR A 17 15.65 6.42 1.67
C TYR A 17 14.36 5.68 2.08
N VAL A 18 13.51 5.32 1.12
CA VAL A 18 12.34 4.46 1.35
C VAL A 18 12.52 3.16 0.59
N TYR A 19 12.42 2.05 1.32
CA TYR A 19 12.53 0.70 0.76
C TYR A 19 11.25 -0.08 1.01
N CYS A 20 10.82 -0.80 -0.01
CA CYS A 20 9.67 -1.69 -0.07
C CYS A 20 10.12 -3.09 0.35
N LEU A 21 9.75 -3.50 1.56
CA LEU A 21 10.20 -4.78 2.11
C LEU A 21 9.27 -5.94 1.74
N ASP A 22 7.97 -5.77 1.98
CA ASP A 22 6.97 -6.83 1.73
C ASP A 22 5.58 -6.22 1.49
N TYR A 23 4.71 -6.97 0.83
CA TYR A 23 3.33 -6.55 0.57
C TYR A 23 2.40 -7.71 0.24
N VAL A 24 1.11 -7.51 0.52
CA VAL A 24 0.02 -8.40 0.11
C VAL A 24 -1.15 -7.57 -0.39
N ILE A 25 -1.60 -7.88 -1.61
CA ILE A 25 -2.75 -7.24 -2.24
C ILE A 25 -3.97 -8.13 -2.09
N MET A 26 -5.01 -7.58 -1.48
CA MET A 26 -6.31 -8.22 -1.33
C MET A 26 -7.36 -7.49 -2.16
N PRO A 27 -8.55 -8.08 -2.39
CA PRO A 27 -9.56 -7.48 -3.27
C PRO A 27 -10.01 -6.08 -2.84
N ASN A 28 -10.01 -5.76 -1.55
CA ASN A 28 -10.50 -4.47 -1.05
C ASN A 28 -9.42 -3.57 -0.40
N HIS A 29 -8.23 -4.10 -0.09
CA HIS A 29 -7.13 -3.33 0.49
C HIS A 29 -5.76 -3.95 0.20
N ILE A 30 -4.71 -3.26 0.62
CA ILE A 30 -3.33 -3.70 0.53
C ILE A 30 -2.67 -3.51 1.90
N HIS A 31 -1.85 -4.48 2.30
CA HIS A 31 -0.84 -4.29 3.33
C HIS A 31 0.54 -4.21 2.68
N PHE A 32 1.39 -3.33 3.17
CA PHE A 32 2.78 -3.33 2.80
C PHE A 32 3.65 -2.80 3.94
N ILE A 33 4.90 -3.26 3.96
CA ILE A 33 5.93 -2.87 4.90
C ILE A 33 6.92 -1.98 4.16
N LEU A 34 7.24 -0.85 4.77
CA LEU A 34 8.27 0.08 4.31
C LEU A 34 9.36 0.21 5.36
N ASN A 35 10.62 0.24 4.92
CA ASN A 35 11.72 0.79 5.71
C ASN A 35 11.93 2.25 5.29
N ILE A 36 11.89 3.18 6.24
CA ILE A 36 12.13 4.60 6.00
C ILE A 36 13.37 4.97 6.81
N GLU A 37 14.48 5.20 6.13
CA GLU A 37 15.74 5.57 6.75
C GLU A 37 15.83 7.08 6.97
N ASN A 38 16.45 7.47 8.08
CA ASN A 38 16.76 8.88 8.32
C ASN A 38 17.98 9.26 7.48
N SER A 39 17.88 10.35 6.72
CA SER A 39 19.04 10.98 6.12
C SER A 39 19.60 12.01 7.11
N GLU A 40 20.91 11.97 7.36
CA GLU A 40 21.57 12.92 8.26
C GLU A 40 21.55 14.36 7.70
N ASN A 41 21.39 14.52 6.38
CA ASN A 41 21.48 15.81 5.68
C ASN A 41 20.20 16.22 4.93
N ASP A 42 19.21 15.34 4.83
CA ASP A 42 17.97 15.61 4.11
C ASP A 42 16.76 15.19 4.95
N LYS A 43 15.63 15.88 4.80
CA LYS A 43 14.41 15.48 5.52
C LYS A 43 13.87 14.21 4.88
N SER A 44 13.96 13.10 5.61
CA SER A 44 13.30 11.85 5.23
C SER A 44 11.82 12.12 4.91
N PRO A 45 11.27 11.55 3.82
CA PRO A 45 9.88 11.76 3.46
C PRO A 45 8.95 11.28 4.57
N SER A 46 7.94 12.08 4.90
CA SER A 46 6.96 11.67 5.90
C SER A 46 6.12 10.51 5.38
N LEU A 47 5.72 9.60 6.28
CA LEU A 47 4.80 8.51 5.93
C LEU A 47 3.53 9.05 5.27
N PHE A 48 2.99 10.16 5.78
CA PHE A 48 1.84 10.85 5.19
C PHE A 48 2.06 11.21 3.72
N SER A 49 3.22 11.78 3.37
CA SER A 49 3.57 12.15 2.00
C SER A 49 3.64 10.94 1.07
N ILE A 50 4.23 9.84 1.55
CA ILE A 50 4.35 8.58 0.78
C ILE A 50 2.95 8.02 0.49
N ILE A 51 2.10 7.90 1.52
CA ILE A 51 0.75 7.36 1.37
C ILE A 51 -0.13 8.27 0.51
N GLN A 52 -0.03 9.60 0.67
CA GLN A 52 -0.75 10.56 -0.15
C GLN A 52 -0.38 10.40 -1.63
N TRP A 53 0.91 10.33 -1.94
CA TRP A 53 1.41 10.12 -3.29
C TRP A 53 0.89 8.79 -3.86
N PHE A 54 1.06 7.70 -3.13
CA PHE A 54 0.62 6.37 -3.57
C PHE A 54 -0.87 6.30 -3.89
N LYS A 55 -1.72 6.83 -2.99
CA LYS A 55 -3.18 6.89 -3.20
C LYS A 55 -3.54 7.75 -4.42
N THR A 56 -2.80 8.82 -4.65
CA THR A 56 -3.00 9.73 -5.79
C THR A 56 -2.64 9.05 -7.11
N MET A 57 -1.44 8.46 -7.20
CA MET A 57 -0.95 7.83 -8.43
C MET A 57 -1.81 6.65 -8.85
N THR A 58 -2.17 5.78 -7.91
CA THR A 58 -3.06 4.64 -8.17
C THR A 58 -4.45 5.08 -8.61
N THR A 59 -5.03 6.12 -7.98
CA THR A 59 -6.34 6.67 -8.38
C THR A 59 -6.29 7.26 -9.79
N ASN A 60 -5.25 8.05 -10.10
CA ASN A 60 -5.08 8.66 -11.42
C ASN A 60 -4.87 7.61 -12.51
N HIS A 61 -4.05 6.59 -12.24
CA HIS A 61 -3.83 5.47 -13.15
C HIS A 61 -5.15 4.74 -13.43
N TYR A 62 -5.96 4.47 -12.40
CA TYR A 62 -7.26 3.82 -12.58
C TYR A 62 -8.21 4.69 -13.42
N ILE A 63 -8.33 6.00 -13.10
CA ILE A 63 -9.18 6.94 -13.86
C ILE A 63 -8.79 6.96 -15.35
N ARG A 64 -7.49 6.97 -15.64
CA ARG A 64 -6.98 6.95 -17.02
C ARG A 64 -7.44 5.70 -17.75
N ASN A 65 -7.30 4.52 -17.13
CA ASN A 65 -7.69 3.26 -17.75
C ASN A 65 -9.21 3.07 -17.87
N VAL A 66 -10.01 3.70 -17.01
CA VAL A 66 -11.48 3.78 -17.22
C VAL A 66 -11.81 4.55 -18.50
N LYS A 67 -11.05 5.60 -18.81
CA LYS A 67 -11.26 6.43 -20.02
C LYS A 67 -10.70 5.80 -21.29
N GLU A 68 -9.53 5.17 -21.20
CA GLU A 68 -8.73 4.76 -22.37
C GLU A 68 -8.81 3.26 -22.65
N ASN A 69 -9.00 2.43 -21.62
CA ASN A 69 -8.80 0.98 -21.69
C ASN A 69 -10.01 0.17 -21.17
N ASN A 70 -11.21 0.77 -21.17
CA ASN A 70 -12.48 0.13 -20.79
C ASN A 70 -12.48 -0.54 -19.40
N TRP A 71 -11.73 0.00 -18.43
CA TRP A 71 -11.84 -0.49 -17.05
C TRP A 71 -13.20 -0.13 -16.43
N ALA A 72 -13.63 -0.95 -15.47
CA ALA A 72 -14.90 -0.74 -14.78
C ALA A 72 -14.97 0.65 -14.13
N TYR A 73 -16.07 1.36 -14.39
CA TYR A 73 -16.34 2.64 -13.77
C TYR A 73 -16.39 2.53 -12.23
N PHE A 74 -15.96 3.59 -11.56
CA PHE A 74 -16.00 3.72 -10.10
C PHE A 74 -16.32 5.17 -9.73
N ASN A 75 -16.85 5.39 -8.53
CA ASN A 75 -17.22 6.73 -8.04
C ASN A 75 -16.01 7.57 -7.58
N LYS A 76 -14.95 7.65 -8.40
CA LYS A 76 -13.71 8.45 -8.21
C LYS A 76 -13.01 8.32 -6.85
N ARG A 77 -13.43 7.39 -5.99
CA ARG A 77 -12.89 7.15 -4.64
C ARG A 77 -12.38 5.72 -4.56
N LEU A 78 -11.11 5.55 -4.92
CA LEU A 78 -10.45 4.24 -4.88
C LEU A 78 -10.06 3.85 -3.44
N TRP A 79 -9.73 4.84 -2.61
CA TRP A 79 -9.23 4.62 -1.26
C TRP A 79 -10.12 5.26 -0.19
N GLN A 80 -10.12 4.65 1.00
CA GLN A 80 -10.58 5.31 2.22
C GLN A 80 -9.67 6.49 2.58
N ARG A 81 -10.20 7.44 3.38
CA ARG A 81 -9.44 8.66 3.76
C ARG A 81 -8.27 8.29 4.65
N SER A 82 -8.53 7.52 5.71
CA SER A 82 -7.53 7.00 6.63
C SER A 82 -6.76 5.82 6.04
N TYR A 83 -5.70 5.44 6.74
CA TYR A 83 -4.94 4.21 6.55
C TYR A 83 -4.51 3.72 7.95
N TYR A 84 -4.22 2.43 8.08
CA TYR A 84 -3.65 1.87 9.29
C TYR A 84 -2.12 1.91 9.19
N GLU A 85 -1.46 2.30 10.27
CA GLU A 85 0.00 2.33 10.37
C GLU A 85 0.46 1.64 11.66
N HIS A 86 1.59 0.98 11.61
CA HIS A 86 2.21 0.31 12.75
C HIS A 86 3.74 0.42 12.63
N ILE A 87 4.41 0.85 13.70
CA ILE A 87 5.87 0.98 13.75
C ILE A 87 6.46 -0.33 14.25
N ILE A 88 7.21 -1.01 13.38
CA ILE A 88 7.96 -2.23 13.70
C ILE A 88 9.29 -1.81 14.36
N ARG A 89 9.55 -2.29 15.57
CA ARG A 89 10.68 -1.81 16.40
C ARG A 89 11.78 -2.85 16.62
N ASN A 90 11.50 -4.11 16.33
CA ASN A 90 12.46 -5.21 16.53
C ASN A 90 12.19 -6.34 15.54
N GLU A 91 13.21 -7.19 15.38
CA GLU A 91 13.19 -8.33 14.45
C GLU A 91 12.04 -9.31 14.73
N LYS A 92 11.77 -9.61 16.01
CA LYS A 92 10.65 -10.51 16.37
C LYS A 92 9.32 -9.97 15.86
N SER A 93 9.03 -8.69 16.12
CA SER A 93 7.81 -8.02 15.62
C SER A 93 7.77 -7.95 14.10
N TYR A 94 8.93 -7.82 13.44
CA TYR A 94 9.02 -7.83 11.99
C TYR A 94 8.58 -9.19 11.44
N ILE A 95 9.11 -10.29 11.97
CA ILE A 95 8.76 -11.65 11.57
C ILE A 95 7.26 -11.90 11.78
N GLU A 96 6.72 -11.57 12.96
CA GLU A 96 5.30 -11.74 13.26
C GLU A 96 4.39 -10.97 12.30
N ILE A 97 4.77 -9.75 11.91
CA ILE A 97 4.00 -8.91 10.98
C ILE A 97 4.10 -9.43 9.55
N CYS A 98 5.29 -9.86 9.11
CA CYS A 98 5.47 -10.53 7.83
C CYS A 98 4.58 -11.78 7.74
N GLU A 99 4.65 -12.66 8.75
CA GLU A 99 3.80 -13.85 8.81
C GLU A 99 2.31 -13.49 8.81
N TYR A 100 1.90 -12.48 9.58
CA TYR A 100 0.52 -12.01 9.60
C TYR A 100 0.04 -11.54 8.22
N ILE A 101 0.82 -10.68 7.55
CA ILE A 101 0.46 -10.12 6.25
C ILE A 101 0.39 -11.22 5.20
N GLN A 102 1.36 -12.14 5.17
CA GLN A 102 1.39 -13.26 4.22
C GLN A 102 0.25 -14.27 4.42
N ASN A 103 -0.18 -14.49 5.66
CA ASN A 103 -1.29 -15.39 5.97
C ASN A 103 -2.67 -14.72 5.85
N ASN A 104 -2.74 -13.39 5.72
CA ASN A 104 -4.00 -12.66 5.66
C ASN A 104 -4.91 -13.09 4.48
N PRO A 105 -4.39 -13.34 3.25
CA PRO A 105 -5.21 -13.85 2.15
C PRO A 105 -5.92 -15.17 2.46
N LEU A 106 -5.32 -16.04 3.28
CA LEU A 106 -5.92 -17.31 3.70
C LEU A 106 -7.05 -17.09 4.70
N ASN A 107 -6.91 -16.08 5.55
CA ASN A 107 -7.90 -15.70 6.56
C ASN A 107 -8.89 -14.65 6.04
N TRP A 108 -8.87 -14.33 4.74
CA TRP A 108 -9.66 -13.27 4.13
C TRP A 108 -11.16 -13.37 4.44
N GLN A 109 -11.69 -14.59 4.43
CA GLN A 109 -13.11 -14.87 4.69
C GLN A 109 -13.54 -14.58 6.13
N LEU A 110 -12.59 -14.47 7.06
CA LEU A 110 -12.80 -14.24 8.48
C LEU A 110 -12.45 -12.81 8.91
N ASP A 111 -11.95 -11.97 7.99
CA ASP A 111 -11.60 -10.59 8.28
C ASP A 111 -12.85 -9.74 8.55
N LYS A 112 -12.77 -8.81 9.50
CA LYS A 112 -13.83 -7.83 9.81
C LYS A 112 -14.17 -6.93 8.61
N LEU A 113 -13.26 -6.80 7.65
CA LEU A 113 -13.49 -6.09 6.38
C LEU A 113 -14.06 -6.98 5.27
N PHE A 114 -14.25 -8.28 5.54
CA PHE A 114 -14.93 -9.19 4.63
C PHE A 114 -16.41 -8.84 4.58
N SER A 115 -16.80 -8.10 3.54
CA SER A 115 -18.20 -7.90 3.20
C SER A 115 -18.51 -8.80 2.00
N THR A 116 -19.25 -9.89 2.25
CA THR A 116 -20.08 -10.53 1.23
C THR A 116 -21.15 -9.52 0.85
N LYS A 117 -20.92 -8.76 -0.21
CA LYS A 117 -22.02 -8.15 -0.95
C LYS A 117 -22.79 -9.23 -1.69
#